data_AF-A0A847MUP0-F1
#
_entry.id   AF-A0A847MUP0-F1
#
_cell.length_a   1.000
_cell.length_b   1.000
_cell.length_c   1.000
_cell.angle_alpha   90.00
_cell.angle_beta   90.00
_cell.angle_gamma   90.00
#
_symmetry.space_group_name_H-M   'P 1'
#
loop_
_entity.id
_entity.type
_entity.pdbx_description
1 polymer ?
#
loop_
_entity_poly.entity_id
_entity_poly.type
_entity_poly.pdbx_seq_one_letter_code
_entity_poly.pdbx_strand_id
1 'polypeptide(L)'
;MTLFLFGIVPYICLAIFVVGHFWRYRYDKFGWTTRSSQLYEDRLLRWGSPMFHFGMLWVVLGHFLGLVIPKSWTSFIPQNVYHTIAVVGGMIAGVLASVGVIILIYRRRTTGPVFSATTPMDKVMYLVLGIVILFGMINTLSSSGAIAVGDGHYDYRDGVSVWFRSIFWFQPQPELMAQAPWSFQLHALAAFVLFALWPFTRLVHVFSAPLGYLTRPYIVYRSRESRPGAGVGNRAPQRGWDRSELQKK
;
A
#
# COMPACT_ATOMS: atom_id res chain seq x y z
N MET A 1 21.26 -7.74 -16.38
CA MET A 1 20.46 -7.88 -15.13
C MET A 1 19.52 -6.69 -14.89
N THR A 2 19.95 -5.46 -15.16
CA THR A 2 19.14 -4.21 -15.03
C THR A 2 17.74 -4.27 -15.63
N LEU A 3 17.61 -4.62 -16.92
CA LEU A 3 16.31 -4.71 -17.59
C LEU A 3 15.36 -5.69 -16.91
N PHE A 4 15.88 -6.84 -16.46
CA PHE A 4 15.07 -7.83 -15.78
C PHE A 4 14.54 -7.30 -14.45
N LEU A 5 15.43 -6.77 -13.60
CA LEU A 5 15.09 -6.34 -12.24
C LEU A 5 14.23 -5.06 -12.20
N PHE A 6 14.51 -4.09 -13.06
CA PHE A 6 13.88 -2.76 -12.99
C PHE A 6 12.98 -2.43 -14.19
N GLY A 7 12.96 -3.29 -15.20
CA GLY A 7 12.02 -3.22 -16.31
C GLY A 7 10.92 -4.28 -16.16
N ILE A 8 11.30 -5.57 -16.10
CA ILE A 8 10.36 -6.69 -16.19
C ILE A 8 9.68 -7.02 -14.85
N VAL A 9 10.44 -7.18 -13.77
CA VAL A 9 9.92 -7.55 -12.44
C VAL A 9 8.78 -6.63 -11.96
N PRO A 10 8.86 -5.29 -12.11
CA PRO A 10 7.75 -4.40 -11.76
C PRO A 10 6.43 -4.77 -12.45
N TYR A 11 6.45 -5.08 -13.76
CA TYR A 11 5.24 -5.47 -14.48
C TYR A 11 4.70 -6.82 -14.01
N ILE A 12 5.56 -7.80 -13.71
CA ILE A 12 5.12 -9.08 -13.15
C ILE A 12 4.41 -8.85 -11.82
N CYS A 13 5.02 -8.07 -10.92
CA CYS A 13 4.44 -7.73 -9.62
C CYS A 13 3.10 -6.99 -9.74
N LEU A 14 3.01 -6.02 -10.65
CA LEU A 14 1.78 -5.26 -10.90
C LEU A 14 0.70 -6.13 -11.55
N ALA A 15 1.05 -7.04 -12.46
CA ALA A 15 0.11 -7.97 -13.06
C ALA A 15 -0.48 -8.90 -11.99
N ILE A 16 0.36 -9.48 -11.12
CA ILE A 16 -0.08 -10.29 -9.98
C ILE A 16 -0.97 -9.46 -9.05
N PHE A 17 -0.58 -8.22 -8.75
CA PHE A 17 -1.36 -7.32 -7.91
C PHE A 17 -2.77 -7.11 -8.49
N VAL A 18 -2.90 -6.71 -9.76
CA VAL A 18 -4.20 -6.42 -10.37
C VAL A 18 -5.05 -7.68 -10.51
N VAL A 19 -4.49 -8.74 -11.11
CA VAL A 19 -5.22 -10.00 -11.38
C VAL A 19 -5.60 -10.69 -10.07
N GLY A 20 -4.69 -10.73 -9.10
CA GLY A 20 -4.92 -11.31 -7.78
C GLY A 20 -6.03 -10.60 -7.02
N HIS A 21 -6.07 -9.25 -7.05
CA HIS A 21 -7.16 -8.49 -6.42
C HIS A 21 -8.49 -8.73 -7.10
N PHE A 22 -8.51 -8.74 -8.44
CA PHE A 22 -9.72 -9.03 -9.20
C PHE A 22 -10.27 -10.42 -8.86
N TRP A 23 -9.41 -11.44 -8.87
CA TRP A 23 -9.78 -12.81 -8.53
C TRP A 23 -10.30 -12.91 -7.09
N ARG A 24 -9.56 -12.37 -6.12
CA ARG A 24 -9.95 -12.42 -4.70
C ARG A 24 -11.27 -11.70 -4.44
N TYR A 25 -11.47 -10.53 -5.04
CA TYR A 25 -12.74 -9.81 -4.92
C TYR A 25 -13.93 -10.60 -5.51
N ARG A 26 -13.69 -11.36 -6.59
CA ARG A 26 -14.73 -12.13 -7.27
C ARG A 26 -15.07 -13.45 -6.58
N TYR A 27 -14.07 -14.14 -6.03
CA TYR A 27 -14.19 -15.53 -5.57
C TYR A 27 -13.96 -15.72 -4.06
N ASP A 28 -13.24 -14.82 -3.38
CA ASP A 28 -12.96 -14.91 -1.94
C ASP A 28 -13.37 -13.60 -1.21
N LYS A 29 -14.69 -13.35 -1.21
CA LYS A 29 -15.26 -12.19 -0.50
C LYS A 29 -15.20 -12.35 1.01
N PHE A 30 -15.24 -13.58 1.54
CA PHE A 30 -15.17 -13.84 2.98
C PHE A 30 -13.74 -13.61 3.53
N GLY A 31 -12.71 -13.90 2.74
CA GLY A 31 -11.33 -13.58 3.08
C GLY A 31 -10.99 -12.10 3.01
N TRP A 32 -11.88 -11.25 2.49
CA TRP A 32 -11.72 -9.80 2.42
C TRP A 32 -12.05 -9.12 3.75
N THR A 33 -11.13 -9.22 4.71
CA THR A 33 -11.30 -8.69 6.06
C THR A 33 -9.98 -8.22 6.65
N THR A 34 -10.04 -7.29 7.62
CA THR A 34 -8.89 -6.84 8.40
C THR A 34 -8.30 -7.92 9.30
N ARG A 35 -9.06 -9.00 9.59
CA ARG A 35 -8.72 -10.04 10.58
C ARG A 35 -8.27 -9.42 11.90
N SER A 36 -9.13 -8.61 12.50
CA SER A 36 -8.82 -7.96 13.78
C SER A 36 -8.59 -9.01 14.87
N SER A 37 -7.53 -8.82 15.66
CA SER A 37 -7.21 -9.65 16.82
C SER A 37 -7.35 -8.88 18.13
N GLN A 38 -8.05 -7.73 18.12
CA GLN A 38 -8.19 -6.85 19.27
C GLN A 38 -8.88 -7.51 20.46
N LEU A 39 -9.86 -8.38 20.22
CA LEU A 39 -10.56 -9.09 21.28
C LEU A 39 -9.65 -9.98 22.13
N TYR A 40 -8.52 -10.45 21.57
CA TYR A 40 -7.57 -11.28 22.29
C TYR A 40 -6.58 -10.48 23.13
N GLU A 41 -6.29 -9.24 22.74
CA GLU A 41 -5.37 -8.32 23.45
C GLU A 41 -5.51 -6.92 22.86
N ASP A 42 -5.76 -5.92 23.70
CA ASP A 42 -6.01 -4.54 23.29
C ASP A 42 -4.96 -3.54 23.80
N ARG A 43 -4.25 -3.83 24.89
CA ARG A 43 -3.32 -2.91 25.55
C ARG A 43 -2.14 -2.49 24.67
N LEU A 44 -1.43 -3.44 24.07
CA LEU A 44 -0.36 -3.16 23.11
C LEU A 44 -0.94 -2.67 21.78
N LEU A 45 -2.08 -3.23 21.37
CA LEU A 45 -2.74 -2.85 20.12
C LEU A 45 -3.17 -1.37 20.10
N ARG A 46 -3.63 -0.82 21.24
CA ARG A 46 -4.07 0.57 21.38
C ARG A 46 -2.98 1.59 21.03
N TRP A 47 -1.72 1.24 21.21
CA TRP A 47 -0.58 2.08 20.84
C TRP A 47 0.00 1.67 19.50
N GLY A 48 0.29 0.37 19.33
CA GLY A 48 0.94 -0.14 18.12
C GLY A 48 0.12 0.08 16.86
N SER A 49 -1.21 -0.09 16.92
CA SER A 49 -2.08 0.05 15.74
C SER A 49 -2.16 1.50 15.25
N PRO A 50 -2.49 2.51 16.08
CA PRO A 50 -2.49 3.90 15.64
C PRO A 50 -1.12 4.38 15.16
N MET A 51 -0.04 4.10 15.89
CA MET A 51 1.31 4.49 15.48
C MET A 51 1.66 3.94 14.09
N PHE A 52 1.39 2.65 13.87
CA PHE A 52 1.64 2.02 12.57
C PHE A 52 0.78 2.62 11.47
N HIS A 53 -0.54 2.72 11.66
CA HIS A 53 -1.44 3.16 10.58
C HIS A 53 -1.28 4.65 10.27
N PHE A 54 -1.18 5.53 11.27
CA PHE A 54 -0.92 6.95 11.01
C PHE A 54 0.46 7.16 10.40
N GLY A 55 1.50 6.48 10.91
CA GLY A 55 2.83 6.49 10.29
C GLY A 55 2.78 6.06 8.83
N MET A 56 2.16 4.92 8.54
CA MET A 56 2.03 4.39 7.17
C MET A 56 1.20 5.29 6.25
N LEU A 57 0.12 5.93 6.73
CA LEU A 57 -0.65 6.88 5.93
C LEU A 57 0.23 8.05 5.48
N TRP A 58 1.04 8.61 6.38
CA TRP A 58 1.99 9.67 6.05
C TRP A 58 3.13 9.19 5.15
N VAL A 59 3.64 7.96 5.35
CA VAL A 59 4.63 7.35 4.44
C VAL A 59 4.05 7.24 3.02
N VAL A 60 2.84 6.70 2.88
CA VAL A 60 2.17 6.55 1.58
C VAL A 60 1.91 7.91 0.92
N LEU A 61 1.44 8.90 1.69
CA LEU A 61 1.25 10.26 1.18
C LEU A 61 2.58 10.89 0.72
N GLY A 62 3.64 10.74 1.51
CA GLY A 62 4.98 11.21 1.13
C GLY A 62 5.50 10.53 -0.14
N HIS A 63 5.29 9.21 -0.29
CA HIS A 63 5.64 8.50 -1.52
C HIS A 63 4.82 8.99 -2.71
N PHE A 64 3.53 9.28 -2.53
CA PHE A 64 2.70 9.84 -3.60
C PHE A 64 3.23 11.21 -4.05
N LEU A 65 3.50 12.11 -3.10
CA LEU A 65 4.04 13.44 -3.40
C LEU A 65 5.46 13.37 -4.00
N GLY A 66 6.31 12.44 -3.54
CA GLY A 66 7.69 12.31 -4.00
C GLY A 66 7.89 11.54 -5.30
N LEU A 67 7.01 10.56 -5.60
CA LEU A 67 7.15 9.68 -6.78
C LEU A 67 6.20 10.05 -7.91
N VAL A 68 4.96 10.40 -7.60
CA VAL A 68 3.91 10.59 -8.61
C VAL A 68 3.88 12.03 -9.12
N ILE A 69 4.06 13.01 -8.22
CA ILE A 69 4.03 14.42 -8.60
C ILE A 69 5.34 14.81 -9.29
N PRO A 70 5.31 15.31 -10.54
CA PRO A 70 6.50 15.72 -11.25
C PRO A 70 7.23 16.88 -10.56
N LYS A 71 8.57 16.90 -10.66
CA LYS A 71 9.40 18.01 -10.15
C LYS A 71 8.99 19.36 -10.74
N SER A 72 8.56 19.41 -12.01
CA SER A 72 8.05 20.63 -12.66
C SER A 72 6.83 21.24 -11.98
N TRP A 73 6.00 20.45 -11.29
CA TRP A 73 4.81 20.93 -10.59
C TRP A 73 5.12 21.55 -9.22
N THR A 74 6.36 21.45 -8.76
CA THR A 74 6.79 21.89 -7.43
C THR A 74 8.04 22.75 -7.51
N SER A 75 8.40 23.21 -8.72
CA SER A 75 9.56 24.06 -8.99
C SER A 75 9.45 25.44 -8.33
N PHE A 76 8.24 25.87 -7.97
CA PHE A 76 8.02 27.09 -7.20
C PHE A 76 8.45 26.95 -5.72
N ILE A 77 8.71 25.73 -5.24
CA ILE A 77 9.23 25.47 -3.89
C ILE A 77 10.75 25.30 -3.99
N PRO A 78 11.56 26.06 -3.21
CA PRO A 78 13.00 25.86 -3.16
C PRO A 78 13.37 24.42 -2.82
N GLN A 79 14.35 23.85 -3.53
CA GLN A 79 14.74 22.44 -3.39
C GLN A 79 15.14 22.08 -1.94
N ASN A 80 15.85 22.98 -1.25
CA ASN A 80 16.23 22.79 0.15
C ASN A 80 15.00 22.70 1.08
N VAL A 81 13.98 23.53 0.85
CA VAL A 81 12.72 23.52 1.63
C VAL A 81 11.97 22.22 1.35
N TYR A 82 11.82 21.82 0.09
CA TYR A 82 11.17 20.58 -0.29
C TYR A 82 11.88 19.36 0.33
N HIS A 83 13.21 19.30 0.21
CA HIS A 83 14.04 18.24 0.77
C HIS A 83 13.89 18.16 2.29
N THR A 84 13.90 19.31 2.97
CA THR A 84 13.78 19.37 4.44
C THR A 84 12.42 18.86 4.91
N ILE A 85 11.33 19.31 4.26
CA ILE A 85 9.98 18.84 4.57
C ILE A 85 9.86 17.33 4.33
N ALA A 86 10.40 16.84 3.20
CA ALA A 86 10.37 15.42 2.88
C ALA A 86 11.16 14.58 3.89
N VAL A 87 12.36 15.02 4.28
CA VAL A 87 13.20 14.30 5.26
C VAL A 87 12.57 14.33 6.65
N VAL A 88 12.13 15.49 7.15
CA VAL A 88 11.56 15.61 8.50
C VAL A 88 10.23 14.85 8.59
N GLY A 89 9.33 15.08 7.63
CA GLY A 89 8.05 14.38 7.56
C GLY A 89 8.24 12.87 7.38
N GLY A 90 9.16 12.47 6.50
CA GLY A 90 9.54 11.07 6.28
C GLY A 90 10.12 10.40 7.51
N MET A 91 11.00 11.07 8.26
CA MET A 91 11.58 10.56 9.51
C MET A 91 10.51 10.34 10.57
N ILE A 92 9.64 11.33 10.81
CA ILE A 92 8.57 11.21 11.82
C ILE A 92 7.62 10.06 11.44
N ALA A 93 7.15 10.04 10.20
CA ALA A 93 6.26 9.00 9.71
C ALA A 93 6.90 7.60 9.75
N GLY A 94 8.16 7.51 9.34
CA GLY A 94 8.94 6.28 9.33
C GLY A 94 9.22 5.74 10.73
N VAL A 95 9.53 6.60 11.70
CA VAL A 95 9.67 6.21 13.12
C VAL A 95 8.35 5.69 13.67
N LEU A 96 7.24 6.40 13.45
CA LEU A 96 5.91 5.95 13.90
C LEU A 96 5.54 4.59 13.29
N ALA A 97 5.75 4.41 11.98
CA ALA A 97 5.51 3.16 11.29
C ALA A 97 6.41 2.02 11.83
N SER A 98 7.70 2.29 12.03
CA SER A 98 8.68 1.31 12.51
C SER A 98 8.38 0.86 13.94
N VAL A 99 8.17 1.81 14.86
CA VAL A 99 7.83 1.49 16.25
C VAL A 99 6.48 0.76 16.32
N GLY A 100 5.49 1.24 15.55
CA GLY A 100 4.18 0.59 15.47
C GLY A 100 4.28 -0.87 14.98
N VAL A 101 5.01 -1.15 13.90
CA VAL A 101 5.16 -2.52 13.39
C VAL A 101 5.94 -3.41 14.36
N ILE A 102 6.97 -2.88 15.05
CA ILE A 102 7.72 -3.61 16.07
C ILE A 102 6.81 -4.02 17.23
N ILE A 103 5.99 -3.09 17.75
CA ILE A 103 5.01 -3.39 18.82
C ILE A 103 4.02 -4.47 18.35
N LEU A 104 3.50 -4.35 17.12
CA LEU A 104 2.53 -5.30 16.58
C LEU A 104 3.13 -6.70 16.36
N ILE A 105 4.38 -6.79 15.89
CA ILE A 105 5.10 -8.05 15.74
C ILE A 105 5.38 -8.65 17.12
N TYR A 106 5.90 -7.86 18.07
CA TYR A 106 6.15 -8.30 19.44
C TYR A 106 4.89 -8.89 20.06
N ARG A 107 3.77 -8.16 20.01
CA ARG A 107 2.44 -8.62 20.46
C ARG A 107 2.05 -9.95 19.83
N ARG A 108 2.21 -10.10 18.52
CA ARG A 108 1.87 -11.36 17.83
C ARG A 108 2.74 -12.53 18.27
N ARG A 109 3.95 -12.30 18.77
CA ARG A 109 4.86 -13.36 19.21
C ARG A 109 4.70 -13.70 20.70
N THR A 110 4.28 -12.75 21.53
CA THR A 110 4.19 -12.94 22.99
C THR A 110 2.77 -13.25 23.48
N THR A 111 1.73 -12.92 22.71
CA THR A 111 0.34 -13.21 23.09
C THR A 111 -0.14 -14.53 22.46
N GLY A 112 -0.33 -15.57 23.29
CA GLY A 112 -0.69 -16.93 22.85
C GLY A 112 -1.86 -17.02 21.86
N PRO A 113 -3.07 -16.50 22.21
CA PRO A 113 -4.22 -16.52 21.30
C PRO A 113 -4.02 -15.73 19.99
N VAL A 114 -3.24 -14.65 20.02
CA VAL A 114 -2.92 -13.87 18.82
C VAL A 114 -1.93 -14.64 17.94
N PHE A 115 -0.96 -15.32 18.54
CA PHE A 115 0.02 -16.13 17.83
C PHE A 115 -0.64 -17.32 17.14
N SER A 116 -1.54 -18.04 17.83
CA SER A 116 -2.26 -19.18 17.25
C SER A 116 -3.16 -18.78 16.07
N ALA A 117 -3.73 -17.57 16.10
CA ALA A 117 -4.51 -17.02 15.00
C ALA A 117 -3.66 -16.40 13.87
N THR A 118 -2.32 -16.36 13.99
CA THR A 118 -1.44 -15.75 12.98
C THR A 118 -1.07 -16.75 11.89
N THR A 119 -1.41 -16.42 10.63
CA THR A 119 -1.18 -17.32 9.49
C THR A 119 0.25 -17.25 8.94
N PRO A 120 0.71 -18.25 8.18
CA PRO A 120 2.01 -18.17 7.49
C PRO A 120 2.13 -16.95 6.57
N MET A 121 1.08 -16.59 5.85
CA MET A 121 1.06 -15.41 4.98
C MET A 121 1.14 -14.10 5.77
N ASP A 122 0.62 -14.04 7.01
CA ASP A 122 0.85 -12.89 7.88
C ASP A 122 2.34 -12.73 8.20
N LYS A 123 3.04 -13.83 8.49
CA LYS A 123 4.49 -13.81 8.79
C LYS A 123 5.31 -13.36 7.58
N VAL A 124 5.01 -13.89 6.39
CA VAL A 124 5.64 -13.49 5.13
C VAL A 124 5.40 -12.00 4.86
N MET A 125 4.16 -11.55 5.03
CA MET A 125 3.81 -10.13 4.84
C MET A 125 4.56 -9.22 5.81
N TYR A 126 4.62 -9.56 7.11
CA TYR A 126 5.38 -8.77 8.09
C TYR A 126 6.87 -8.75 7.80
N LEU A 127 7.44 -9.86 7.33
CA LEU A 127 8.85 -9.92 6.93
C LEU A 127 9.13 -8.96 5.76
N VAL A 128 8.37 -9.08 4.68
CA VAL A 128 8.58 -8.24 3.48
C VAL A 128 8.28 -6.78 3.78
N LEU A 129 7.19 -6.48 4.51
CA LEU A 129 6.89 -5.13 4.95
C LEU A 129 8.00 -4.55 5.84
N GLY A 130 8.55 -5.35 6.76
CA GLY A 130 9.68 -4.96 7.60
C GLY A 130 10.93 -4.63 6.78
N ILE A 131 11.22 -5.42 5.74
CA ILE A 131 12.33 -5.15 4.80
C ILE A 131 12.11 -3.84 4.03
N VAL A 132 10.88 -3.60 3.54
CA VAL A 132 10.53 -2.35 2.85
C VAL A 132 10.73 -1.15 3.77
N ILE A 133 10.20 -1.22 5.00
CA ILE A 133 10.34 -0.15 6.00
C ILE A 133 11.82 0.07 6.34
N LEU A 134 12.59 -1.00 6.55
CA LEU A 134 14.02 -0.91 6.87
C LEU A 134 14.80 -0.16 5.77
N PHE A 135 14.67 -0.57 4.51
CA PHE A 135 15.37 0.13 3.43
C PHE A 135 14.81 1.54 3.19
N GLY A 136 13.52 1.77 3.44
CA GLY A 136 12.93 3.11 3.38
C GLY A 136 13.52 4.05 4.43
N MET A 137 13.72 3.55 5.65
CA MET A 137 14.41 4.28 6.72
C MET A 137 15.87 4.54 6.35
N ILE A 138 16.60 3.55 5.85
CA ILE A 138 17.99 3.73 5.38
C ILE A 138 18.07 4.84 4.32
N ASN A 139 17.17 4.84 3.33
CA ASN A 139 17.12 5.88 2.30
C ASN A 139 16.86 7.27 2.89
N THR A 140 15.94 7.35 3.86
CA THR A 140 15.59 8.62 4.54
C THR A 140 16.75 9.15 5.37
N LEU A 141 17.43 8.28 6.15
CA LEU A 141 18.62 8.64 6.94
C LEU A 141 19.82 8.98 6.05
N SER A 142 19.95 8.33 4.90
CA SER A 142 20.97 8.67 3.92
C SER A 142 20.72 10.04 3.29
N SER A 143 19.47 10.30 2.88
CA SER A 143 19.05 11.58 2.33
C SER A 143 19.14 12.73 3.33
N SER A 144 19.06 12.47 4.63
CA SER A 144 19.27 13.48 5.68
C SER A 144 20.74 13.78 5.96
N GLY A 145 21.67 12.98 5.43
CA GLY A 145 23.10 13.04 5.75
C GLY A 145 23.46 12.42 7.11
N ALA A 146 22.51 11.77 7.80
CA ALA A 146 22.77 11.10 9.08
C ALA A 146 23.60 9.82 8.92
N ILE A 147 23.50 9.17 7.76
CA ILE A 147 24.30 7.98 7.41
C ILE A 147 24.80 8.15 5.97
N ALA A 148 26.05 7.79 5.69
CA ALA A 148 26.56 7.75 4.32
C ALA A 148 26.17 6.42 3.65
N VAL A 149 25.39 6.48 2.58
CA VAL A 149 25.05 5.33 1.73
C VAL A 149 25.26 5.74 0.26
N GLY A 150 26.33 5.23 -0.35
CA GLY A 150 26.77 5.66 -1.68
C GLY A 150 27.62 6.93 -1.65
N ASP A 151 27.80 7.55 -2.82
CA ASP A 151 28.90 8.50 -3.07
C ASP A 151 28.48 9.98 -2.95
N GLY A 152 27.35 10.29 -2.33
CA GLY A 152 26.90 11.68 -2.12
C GLY A 152 25.41 11.85 -1.90
N HIS A 153 24.94 13.10 -2.00
CA HIS A 153 23.52 13.43 -1.93
C HIS A 153 22.81 12.99 -3.23
N TYR A 154 21.91 12.02 -3.12
CA TYR A 154 21.14 11.50 -4.25
C TYR A 154 19.76 12.17 -4.33
N ASP A 155 19.48 12.93 -5.40
CA ASP A 155 18.15 13.48 -5.65
C ASP A 155 17.22 12.40 -6.24
N TYR A 156 16.47 11.74 -5.35
CA TYR A 156 15.50 10.71 -5.72
C TYR A 156 14.43 11.20 -6.71
N ARG A 157 14.23 12.52 -6.83
CA ARG A 157 13.22 13.13 -7.71
C ARG A 157 13.66 13.12 -9.17
N ASP A 158 14.96 13.08 -9.44
CA ASP A 158 15.49 13.06 -10.81
C ASP A 158 15.77 11.63 -11.31
N GLY A 159 15.94 10.67 -10.40
CA GLY A 159 16.15 9.26 -10.74
C GLY A 159 14.94 8.36 -10.44
N VAL A 160 14.81 7.92 -9.18
CA VAL A 160 13.79 6.95 -8.74
C VAL A 160 12.37 7.37 -9.09
N SER A 161 12.01 8.66 -8.92
CA SER A 161 10.67 9.15 -9.22
C SER A 161 10.35 9.06 -10.72
N VAL A 162 11.33 9.34 -11.59
CA VAL A 162 11.17 9.30 -13.05
C VAL A 162 11.07 7.85 -13.50
N TRP A 163 11.92 6.97 -12.96
CA TRP A 163 11.83 5.53 -13.18
C TRP A 163 10.46 4.96 -12.78
N PHE A 164 10.02 5.22 -11.55
CA PHE A 164 8.74 4.72 -11.03
C PHE A 164 7.59 5.16 -11.94
N ARG A 165 7.61 6.44 -12.32
CA ARG A 165 6.67 7.02 -13.26
C ARG A 165 6.68 6.27 -14.59
N SER A 166 7.85 6.13 -15.21
CA SER A 166 8.04 5.53 -16.55
C SER A 166 7.36 4.16 -16.76
N ILE A 167 7.20 3.37 -15.68
CA ILE A 167 6.48 2.09 -15.67
C ILE A 167 5.00 2.28 -16.05
N PHE A 168 4.34 3.33 -15.57
CA PHE A 168 2.89 3.56 -15.79
C PHE A 168 2.56 4.21 -17.13
N TRP A 169 3.53 4.87 -17.79
CA TRP A 169 3.40 5.30 -19.20
C TRP A 169 3.88 4.24 -20.19
N PHE A 170 4.22 3.03 -19.72
CA PHE A 170 4.71 1.92 -20.54
C PHE A 170 5.99 2.24 -21.34
N GLN A 171 6.84 3.10 -20.79
CA GLN A 171 8.16 3.45 -21.35
C GLN A 171 9.23 3.28 -20.26
N PRO A 172 9.46 2.05 -19.76
CA PRO A 172 10.32 1.83 -18.59
C PRO A 172 11.76 2.26 -18.86
N GLN A 173 12.33 3.03 -17.93
CA GLN A 173 13.72 3.52 -17.97
C GLN A 173 14.57 2.85 -16.87
N PRO A 174 14.84 1.53 -16.96
CA PRO A 174 15.48 0.75 -15.88
C PRO A 174 16.89 1.23 -15.52
N GLU A 175 17.58 1.93 -16.43
CA GLU A 175 18.86 2.58 -16.23
C GLU A 175 18.85 3.59 -15.08
N LEU A 176 17.76 4.34 -14.90
CA LEU A 176 17.62 5.32 -13.83
C LEU A 176 17.66 4.67 -12.44
N MET A 177 17.10 3.47 -12.31
CA MET A 177 17.17 2.72 -11.05
C MET A 177 18.52 2.01 -10.89
N ALA A 178 19.16 1.56 -11.97
CA ALA A 178 20.49 0.95 -11.88
C ALA A 178 21.58 1.93 -11.40
N GLN A 179 21.39 3.23 -11.66
CA GLN A 179 22.27 4.30 -11.17
C GLN A 179 21.92 4.76 -9.74
N ALA A 180 20.78 4.35 -9.19
CA ALA A 180 20.39 4.69 -7.83
C ALA A 180 21.25 3.93 -6.81
N PRO A 181 21.46 4.47 -5.60
CA PRO A 181 22.15 3.74 -4.54
C PRO A 181 21.46 2.39 -4.26
N TRP A 182 22.26 1.39 -3.86
CA TRP A 182 21.78 0.01 -3.67
C TRP A 182 20.58 -0.07 -2.70
N SER A 183 20.49 0.82 -1.71
CA SER A 183 19.38 0.86 -0.75
C SER A 183 18.06 1.29 -1.39
N PHE A 184 18.09 2.19 -2.39
CA PHE A 184 16.91 2.54 -3.19
C PHE A 184 16.49 1.38 -4.09
N GLN A 185 17.46 0.69 -4.69
CA GLN A 185 17.20 -0.50 -5.51
C GLN A 185 16.51 -1.62 -4.70
N LEU A 186 17.04 -1.93 -3.51
CA LEU A 186 16.45 -2.96 -2.64
C LEU A 186 15.09 -2.55 -2.09
N HIS A 187 14.92 -1.28 -1.70
CA HIS A 187 13.62 -0.77 -1.27
C HIS A 187 12.57 -0.92 -2.37
N ALA A 188 12.91 -0.51 -3.61
CA ALA A 188 11.99 -0.60 -4.74
C ALA A 188 11.62 -2.05 -5.07
N LEU A 189 12.60 -2.97 -5.14
CA LEU A 189 12.33 -4.38 -5.39
C LEU A 189 11.46 -5.00 -4.30
N ALA A 190 11.78 -4.74 -3.03
CA ALA A 190 10.97 -5.22 -1.91
C ALA A 190 9.55 -4.66 -1.94
N ALA A 191 9.37 -3.39 -2.33
CA ALA A 191 8.05 -2.77 -2.48
C ALA A 191 7.23 -3.41 -3.61
N PHE A 192 7.84 -3.73 -4.75
CA PHE A 192 7.17 -4.46 -5.82
C PHE A 192 6.80 -5.88 -5.41
N VAL A 193 7.67 -6.59 -4.67
CA VAL A 193 7.33 -7.87 -4.06
C VAL A 193 6.15 -7.73 -3.09
N LEU A 194 6.10 -6.67 -2.28
CA LEU A 194 4.98 -6.40 -1.39
C LEU A 194 3.67 -6.19 -2.17
N PHE A 195 3.70 -5.48 -3.31
CA PHE A 195 2.55 -5.39 -4.21
C PHE A 195 2.13 -6.77 -4.75
N ALA A 196 3.06 -7.61 -5.18
CA ALA A 196 2.72 -8.96 -5.65
C ALA A 196 2.07 -9.83 -4.54
N LEU A 197 2.50 -9.67 -3.28
CA LEU A 197 1.95 -10.40 -2.13
C LEU A 197 0.60 -9.85 -1.64
N TRP A 198 0.33 -8.57 -1.89
CA TRP A 198 -0.84 -7.85 -1.40
C TRP A 198 -2.18 -8.60 -1.58
N PRO A 199 -2.54 -9.11 -2.77
CA PRO A 199 -3.82 -9.79 -2.96
C PRO A 199 -3.94 -11.11 -2.18
N PHE A 200 -2.86 -11.64 -1.63
CA PHE A 200 -2.86 -12.91 -0.88
C PHE A 200 -2.72 -12.71 0.64
N THR A 201 -2.69 -11.46 1.10
CA THR A 201 -2.46 -11.13 2.52
C THR A 201 -3.61 -10.31 3.09
N ARG A 202 -3.55 -9.96 4.37
CA ARG A 202 -4.52 -9.05 4.99
C ARG A 202 -4.45 -7.62 4.46
N LEU A 203 -3.46 -7.23 3.65
CA LEU A 203 -3.30 -5.88 3.11
C LEU A 203 -4.48 -5.42 2.23
N VAL A 204 -5.28 -6.35 1.71
CA VAL A 204 -6.51 -6.05 0.94
C VAL A 204 -7.47 -5.10 1.66
N HIS A 205 -7.41 -5.03 3.00
CA HIS A 205 -8.27 -4.14 3.78
C HIS A 205 -8.10 -2.65 3.43
N VAL A 206 -6.95 -2.23 2.88
CA VAL A 206 -6.70 -0.85 2.47
C VAL A 206 -7.73 -0.37 1.44
N PHE A 207 -8.18 -1.25 0.54
CA PHE A 207 -9.21 -0.96 -0.45
C PHE A 207 -10.63 -0.85 0.14
N SER A 208 -10.80 -1.11 1.42
CA SER A 208 -12.07 -0.99 2.14
C SER A 208 -12.07 0.17 3.14
N ALA A 209 -11.20 1.18 2.93
CA ALA A 209 -11.28 2.45 3.63
C ALA A 209 -12.71 3.01 3.55
N PRO A 210 -13.39 3.25 4.69
CA PRO A 210 -14.83 3.51 4.72
C PRO A 210 -15.19 4.97 4.36
N LEU A 211 -14.66 5.50 3.26
CA LEU A 211 -14.89 6.90 2.85
C LEU A 211 -16.37 7.20 2.63
N GLY A 212 -17.12 6.24 2.08
CA GLY A 212 -18.57 6.37 1.89
C GLY A 212 -19.39 6.40 3.19
N TYR A 213 -18.80 6.05 4.34
CA TYR A 213 -19.49 6.13 5.63
C TYR A 213 -19.79 7.58 6.04
N LEU A 214 -18.96 8.53 5.61
CA LEU A 214 -19.13 9.96 5.91
C LEU A 214 -20.48 10.51 5.45
N THR A 215 -21.05 9.95 4.38
CA THR A 215 -22.32 10.38 3.78
C THR A 215 -23.39 9.29 3.83
N ARG A 216 -23.13 8.16 4.51
CA ARG A 216 -24.06 7.02 4.55
C ARG A 216 -25.14 7.26 5.62
N PRO A 217 -26.42 7.02 5.32
CA PRO A 217 -27.47 7.03 6.34
C PRO A 217 -27.19 6.04 7.47
N TYR A 218 -27.53 6.40 8.71
CA TYR A 218 -27.35 5.53 9.88
C TYR A 218 -28.10 4.21 9.74
N ILE A 219 -29.36 4.29 9.27
CA ILE A 219 -30.22 3.13 9.06
C ILE A 219 -30.20 2.76 7.58
N VAL A 220 -29.87 1.51 7.27
CA VAL A 220 -29.89 0.98 5.90
C VAL A 220 -30.91 -0.12 5.78
N TYR A 221 -31.93 0.14 4.98
CA TYR A 221 -32.93 -0.84 4.59
C TYR A 221 -32.45 -1.59 3.34
N ARG A 222 -32.63 -2.92 3.34
CA ARG A 222 -32.43 -3.76 2.16
C ARG A 222 -33.80 -4.30 1.74
N SER A 223 -34.23 -3.99 0.52
CA SER A 223 -35.48 -4.53 -0.01
C SER A 223 -35.36 -6.03 -0.28
N ARG A 224 -36.46 -6.76 -0.07
CA ARG A 224 -36.59 -8.17 -0.50
C ARG A 224 -36.65 -8.28 -2.02
N GLU A 225 -37.15 -7.23 -2.68
CA GLU A 225 -37.26 -7.15 -4.13
C GLU A 225 -35.93 -6.82 -4.79
N SER A 226 -35.64 -7.61 -5.83
CA SER A 226 -34.75 -7.19 -6.92
C SER A 226 -35.47 -6.06 -7.63
N ARG A 227 -35.05 -4.81 -7.43
CA ARG A 227 -35.67 -3.68 -8.14
C ARG A 227 -35.53 -3.90 -9.64
N PRO A 228 -36.51 -3.53 -10.48
CA PRO A 228 -36.32 -3.49 -11.93
C PRO A 228 -35.10 -2.61 -12.22
N GLY A 229 -34.05 -3.15 -12.82
CA GLY A 229 -32.79 -2.43 -13.00
C GLY A 229 -31.82 -2.46 -11.80
N ALA A 230 -32.02 -3.31 -10.79
CA ALA A 230 -31.00 -3.69 -9.80
C ALA A 230 -30.92 -5.21 -9.67
N GLY A 231 -29.75 -5.80 -9.92
CA GLY A 231 -29.55 -7.23 -9.76
C GLY A 231 -29.58 -7.59 -8.28
N VAL A 232 -29.54 -8.88 -7.97
CA VAL A 232 -29.29 -9.34 -6.59
C VAL A 232 -27.82 -9.02 -6.24
N GLY A 233 -27.53 -7.76 -5.89
CA GLY A 233 -26.18 -7.25 -5.64
C GLY A 233 -26.01 -5.74 -5.90
N ASN A 234 -24.79 -5.23 -5.69
CA ASN A 234 -24.43 -3.80 -5.80
C ASN A 234 -24.44 -3.21 -7.24
N ARG A 235 -25.11 -3.83 -8.22
CA ARG A 235 -25.15 -3.33 -9.61
C ARG A 235 -26.49 -3.53 -10.30
N ALA A 236 -26.82 -2.60 -11.18
CA ALA A 236 -27.92 -2.68 -12.12
C ALA A 236 -27.67 -3.71 -13.23
N PRO A 237 -28.63 -4.59 -13.61
CA PRO A 237 -28.58 -5.35 -14.85
C PRO A 237 -28.47 -4.42 -16.06
N GLN A 238 -27.71 -4.84 -17.07
CA GLN A 238 -27.57 -4.12 -18.33
C GLN A 238 -28.75 -4.39 -19.26
N ARG A 239 -29.05 -3.40 -20.11
CA ARG A 239 -30.15 -3.37 -21.08
C ARG A 239 -30.07 -4.54 -22.06
N GLY A 240 -31.17 -5.29 -22.24
CA GLY A 240 -31.25 -6.44 -23.16
C GLY A 240 -31.51 -7.80 -22.50
N TRP A 241 -31.58 -7.86 -21.17
CA TRP A 241 -31.89 -9.07 -20.39
C TRP A 241 -33.19 -8.93 -19.56
N ASP A 242 -34.16 -8.15 -20.06
CA ASP A 242 -35.43 -7.95 -19.37
C ASP A 242 -36.25 -9.26 -19.38
N ARG A 243 -36.71 -9.70 -18.21
CA ARG A 243 -37.64 -10.84 -18.11
C ARG A 243 -39.03 -10.40 -18.55
N SER A 244 -39.67 -11.20 -19.39
CA SER A 244 -40.90 -10.90 -20.12
C SER A 244 -42.19 -10.91 -19.30
N GLU A 245 -42.14 -10.62 -18.00
CA GLU A 245 -43.31 -10.70 -17.14
C GLU A 245 -43.48 -9.40 -16.39
N LEU A 246 -44.53 -8.65 -16.75
CA LEU A 246 -45.57 -8.17 -15.85
C LEU A 246 -46.65 -7.45 -16.69
N GLN A 247 -47.76 -8.14 -16.94
CA GLN A 247 -49.01 -7.53 -17.42
C GLN A 247 -49.49 -6.50 -16.40
N LYS A 248 -49.71 -5.26 -16.85
CA LYS A 248 -50.46 -4.26 -16.07
C LYS A 248 -51.95 -4.60 -16.14
N LYS A 249 -52.59 -4.72 -14.98
CA LYS A 249 -54.04 -4.49 -14.87
C LYS A 249 -54.32 -3.00 -15.02
#